data_AF-A0A6I7N173-F1
#
_entry.id   AF-A0A6I7N173-F1
#
_cell.length_a   1.000
_cell.length_b   1.000
_cell.length_c   1.000
_cell.angle_alpha   90.00
_cell.angle_beta   90.00
_cell.angle_gamma   90.00
#
_symmetry.space_group_name_H-M   'P 1'
#
loop_
_entity.id
_entity.type
_entity.pdbx_description
1 polymer ?
#
loop_
_entity_poly.entity_id
_entity_poly.type
_entity_poly.pdbx_seq_one_letter_code
_entity_poly.pdbx_strand_id
1 'polypeptide(L)'
;MKKYLIFSLILLSISFSVCAQTEIEDKENETTPKQSVTVWSLFNTKIEVTRNDEGRRVYEITSNSKVYEDEELEKYIKRANTHSTDFQIDLGINTWIGSDDAPEVRAWGSWSPALNFDYTYRAGNNFRLKSMVGVSWYNFKFEDRNLQALRGEEGIVFQDFAAGGGTKSKISASYLNLGLIPTFTTGNGKIRIGAGPYIGTRLGGRGKFVYNNEEGRKVKEFQRTNLYINNFRYGARLELGVANVDLFVNYDLNEMFQANRGPQVNTLSFGIIL
;
A
#
# COMPACT_ATOMS: atom_id res chain seq x y z
N MET A 1 40.98 1.23 23.15
CA MET A 1 40.83 0.71 21.76
C MET A 1 39.42 0.15 21.59
N LYS A 2 38.52 0.89 20.94
CA LYS A 2 37.23 0.38 20.42
C LYS A 2 37.16 0.79 18.95
N LYS A 3 37.12 -0.21 18.05
CA LYS A 3 36.94 -0.01 16.61
C LYS A 3 35.45 0.24 16.36
N TYR A 4 35.11 1.37 15.76
CA TYR A 4 33.80 1.59 15.15
C TYR A 4 33.85 1.13 13.70
N LEU A 5 33.01 0.16 13.35
CA LEU A 5 32.79 -0.30 11.99
C LEU A 5 31.69 0.58 11.38
N ILE A 6 32.05 1.43 10.42
CA ILE A 6 31.12 2.25 9.64
C ILE A 6 30.55 1.36 8.54
N PHE A 7 29.23 1.17 8.52
CA PHE A 7 28.52 0.58 7.38
C PHE A 7 27.79 1.71 6.65
N SER A 8 28.24 1.97 5.42
CA SER A 8 27.66 2.93 4.49
C SER A 8 26.27 2.46 4.04
N LEU A 9 25.23 3.24 4.34
CA LEU A 9 23.90 3.07 3.77
C LEU A 9 23.76 4.09 2.64
N ILE A 10 23.64 3.61 1.40
CA ILE A 10 23.33 4.44 0.23
C ILE A 10 21.88 4.92 0.40
N LEU A 11 21.73 6.17 0.83
CA LEU A 11 20.46 6.87 0.90
C LEU A 11 20.18 7.44 -0.50
N LEU A 12 19.11 6.98 -1.15
CA LEU A 12 18.60 7.61 -2.37
C LEU A 12 17.91 8.92 -1.95
N SER A 13 18.64 10.04 -2.00
CA SER A 13 18.14 11.37 -1.70
C SER A 13 17.19 11.84 -2.80
N ILE A 14 15.92 12.02 -2.45
CA ILE A 14 15.00 12.85 -3.22
C ILE A 14 15.11 14.26 -2.63
N SER A 15 15.91 15.09 -3.28
CA SER A 15 16.14 16.48 -2.90
C SER A 15 14.89 17.32 -3.20
N PHE A 16 14.19 17.78 -2.16
CA PHE A 16 13.45 19.03 -2.23
C PHE A 16 14.22 20.06 -1.40
N SER A 17 15.01 20.88 -2.07
CA SER A 17 15.67 22.04 -1.47
C SER A 17 14.63 23.10 -1.10
N VAL A 18 14.49 23.39 0.20
CA VAL A 18 14.33 24.77 0.68
C VAL A 18 15.06 24.86 2.03
N CYS A 19 16.24 25.51 2.01
CA CYS A 19 16.91 25.99 3.22
C CYS A 19 16.13 27.18 3.77
N ALA A 20 15.82 27.18 5.06
CA ALA A 20 15.82 28.39 5.86
C ALA A 20 16.12 28.01 7.32
N GLN A 21 17.27 28.50 7.77
CA GLN A 21 17.83 28.39 9.10
C GLN A 21 17.15 29.46 9.98
N THR A 22 16.62 29.09 11.13
CA THR A 22 16.07 30.05 12.11
C THR A 22 17.01 30.16 13.30
N GLU A 23 17.74 31.28 13.33
CA GLU A 23 18.20 31.89 14.58
C GLU A 23 16.99 32.41 15.35
N ILE A 24 17.05 32.28 16.67
CA ILE A 24 16.04 32.76 17.61
C ILE A 24 16.33 34.25 17.83
N GLU A 25 15.43 35.12 17.40
CA GLU A 25 15.40 36.52 17.86
C GLU A 25 13.95 36.96 18.03
N ASP A 26 13.61 37.35 19.26
CA ASP A 26 12.30 37.89 19.65
C ASP A 26 12.04 39.25 18.99
N LYS A 27 10.86 39.45 18.38
CA LYS A 27 10.22 40.78 18.32
C LYS A 27 8.74 40.78 17.96
N GLU A 28 8.07 41.77 18.54
CA GLU A 28 6.64 42.06 18.70
C GLU A 28 5.75 42.11 17.44
N ASN A 29 4.48 41.75 17.70
CA ASN A 29 3.21 42.08 17.04
C ASN A 29 3.19 43.09 15.88
N GLU A 30 2.61 42.68 14.75
CA GLU A 30 1.78 43.56 13.91
C GLU A 30 0.70 42.75 13.16
N THR A 31 -0.56 43.20 13.29
CA THR A 31 -1.76 42.60 12.69
C THR A 31 -2.08 43.21 11.32
N THR A 32 -2.25 42.40 10.26
CA THR A 32 -2.99 42.77 9.01
C THR A 32 -3.38 41.52 8.19
N PRO A 33 -4.29 41.60 7.19
CA PRO A 33 -5.57 40.88 7.17
C PRO A 33 -5.54 39.46 6.56
N LYS A 34 -6.35 38.56 7.14
CA LYS A 34 -6.50 37.14 6.74
C LYS A 34 -7.05 36.98 5.30
N GLN A 35 -6.22 36.45 4.41
CA GLN A 35 -6.66 35.85 3.13
C GLN A 35 -7.08 34.39 3.34
N SER A 36 -8.10 33.95 2.59
CA SER A 36 -8.90 32.72 2.76
C SER A 36 -8.11 31.50 3.24
N VAL A 37 -8.41 31.02 4.46
CA VAL A 37 -7.83 29.82 5.06
C VAL A 37 -8.71 28.62 4.70
N THR A 38 -8.12 27.59 4.08
CA THR A 38 -8.78 26.28 3.98
C THR A 38 -8.22 25.38 5.07
N VAL A 39 -9.06 25.05 6.06
CA VAL A 39 -8.69 24.21 7.20
C VAL A 39 -9.12 22.77 6.94
N TRP A 40 -8.19 21.84 7.02
CA TRP A 40 -8.48 20.41 7.10
C TRP A 40 -8.10 19.91 8.49
N SER A 41 -9.00 19.16 9.13
CA SER A 41 -8.77 18.54 10.43
C SER A 41 -8.76 17.02 10.26
N LEU A 42 -7.67 16.39 10.70
CA LEU A 42 -7.58 14.94 10.80
C LEU A 42 -7.00 14.60 12.18
N PHE A 43 -7.82 13.97 13.03
CA PHE A 43 -7.50 13.69 14.43
C PHE A 43 -7.19 14.98 15.23
N ASN A 44 -6.03 15.05 15.90
CA ASN A 44 -5.58 16.23 16.67
C ASN A 44 -4.67 17.16 15.86
N THR A 45 -4.53 16.92 14.55
CA THR A 45 -3.64 17.68 13.68
C THR A 45 -4.47 18.61 12.83
N LYS A 46 -4.21 19.91 12.98
CA LYS A 46 -4.79 20.95 12.15
C LYS A 46 -3.78 21.30 11.06
N ILE A 47 -4.19 21.18 9.80
CA ILE A 47 -3.38 21.61 8.67
C ILE A 47 -4.03 22.88 8.13
N GLU A 48 -3.32 24.00 8.26
CA GLU A 48 -3.72 25.27 7.70
C GLU A 48 -2.94 25.52 6.42
N VAL A 49 -3.67 25.74 5.32
CA VAL A 49 -3.08 26.13 4.05
C VAL A 49 -3.32 27.61 3.85
N THR A 50 -2.24 28.37 3.90
CA THR A 50 -2.24 29.80 3.65
C THR A 50 -1.56 30.07 2.32
N ARG A 51 -2.04 31.08 1.59
CA ARG A 51 -1.37 31.57 0.39
C ARG A 51 -0.63 32.85 0.77
N ASN A 52 0.69 32.86 0.57
CA ASN A 52 1.49 34.06 0.81
C ASN A 52 1.29 35.06 -0.34
N ASP A 53 1.76 36.29 -0.15
CA ASP A 53 1.58 37.42 -1.10
C ASP A 53 2.13 37.15 -2.51
N GLU A 54 3.05 36.20 -2.65
CA GLU A 54 3.60 35.73 -3.94
C GLU A 54 2.79 34.59 -4.58
N GLY A 55 1.64 34.23 -4.04
CA GLY A 55 0.78 33.17 -4.56
C GLY A 55 1.21 31.73 -4.21
N ARG A 56 2.30 31.56 -3.45
CA ARG A 56 2.80 30.25 -3.00
C ARG A 56 1.96 29.68 -1.84
N ARG A 57 1.72 28.37 -1.85
CA ARG A 57 1.00 27.66 -0.78
C ARG A 57 1.97 27.31 0.34
N VAL A 58 1.68 27.75 1.56
CA VAL A 58 2.38 27.41 2.78
C VAL A 58 1.51 26.43 3.58
N TYR A 59 2.15 25.39 4.11
CA TYR A 59 1.51 24.37 4.93
C TYR A 59 1.98 24.53 6.36
N GLU A 60 1.07 24.84 7.27
CA GLU A 60 1.36 24.94 8.68
C GLU A 60 0.66 23.78 9.40
N ILE A 61 1.44 22.94 10.08
CA ILE A 61 0.97 21.74 10.77
C ILE A 61 1.05 22.01 12.26
N THR A 62 -0.11 22.28 12.88
CA THR A 62 -0.18 22.53 14.32
C THR A 62 -0.84 21.32 14.98
N SER A 63 -0.08 20.66 15.87
CA SER A 63 -0.61 19.60 16.74
C SER A 63 -0.94 20.23 18.09
N ASN A 64 -2.22 20.23 18.48
CA ASN A 64 -2.60 20.67 19.81
C ASN A 64 -2.19 19.59 20.82
N SER A 65 -1.10 19.83 21.56
CA SER A 65 -0.73 19.00 22.71
C SER A 65 -1.78 19.18 23.80
N LYS A 66 -2.60 18.16 24.05
CA LYS A 66 -3.46 18.13 25.22
C LYS A 66 -2.57 18.02 26.47
N VAL A 67 -2.70 18.98 27.39
CA VAL A 67 -2.13 18.88 28.73
C VAL A 67 -3.08 18.01 29.54
N TYR A 68 -2.65 16.80 29.90
CA TYR A 68 -3.43 15.85 30.70
C TYR A 68 -3.09 16.03 32.17
N GLU A 69 -4.09 16.02 33.06
CA GLU A 69 -3.84 15.86 34.50
C GLU A 69 -3.23 14.48 34.78
N ASP A 70 -2.46 14.33 35.86
CA ASP A 70 -1.64 13.14 36.14
C ASP A 70 -2.42 11.81 36.05
N GLU A 71 -3.66 11.77 36.54
CA GLU A 71 -4.50 10.57 36.49
C GLU A 71 -5.05 10.26 35.08
N GLU A 72 -5.31 11.30 34.28
CA GLU A 72 -5.67 11.15 32.87
C GLU A 72 -4.47 10.76 32.02
N LEU A 73 -3.28 11.26 32.36
CA LEU A 73 -2.01 10.93 31.73
C LEU A 73 -1.66 9.45 31.99
N GLU A 74 -1.84 8.94 33.20
CA GLU A 74 -1.65 7.51 33.50
C GLU A 74 -2.62 6.63 32.71
N LYS A 75 -3.91 6.99 32.66
CA LYS A 75 -4.90 6.29 31.83
C LYS A 75 -4.52 6.33 30.35
N TYR A 76 -4.03 7.46 29.86
CA TYR A 76 -3.54 7.63 28.50
C TYR A 76 -2.31 6.76 28.21
N ILE A 77 -1.28 6.78 29.08
CA ILE A 77 -0.06 5.96 28.96
C ILE A 77 -0.40 4.47 28.99
N LYS A 78 -1.26 4.03 29.91
CA LYS A 78 -1.70 2.63 30.01
C LYS A 78 -2.48 2.18 28.77
N ARG A 79 -3.33 3.06 28.23
CA ARG A 79 -4.07 2.80 26.98
C ARG A 79 -3.14 2.76 25.77
N ALA A 80 -2.16 3.68 25.68
CA ALA A 80 -1.13 3.68 24.64
C ALA A 80 -0.21 2.45 24.71
N ASN A 81 0.04 1.93 25.93
CA ASN A 81 0.79 0.68 26.13
C ASN A 81 -0.03 -0.57 25.73
N THR A 82 -1.36 -0.50 25.77
CA THR A 82 -2.25 -1.62 25.44
C THR A 82 -2.74 -1.59 23.98
N HIS A 83 -2.84 -0.40 23.39
CA HIS A 83 -3.35 -0.20 22.04
C HIS A 83 -2.45 0.74 21.24
N SER A 84 -2.14 0.41 19.98
CA SER A 84 -1.49 1.32 19.04
C SER A 84 -2.24 1.37 17.71
N THR A 85 -1.98 2.42 16.96
CA THR A 85 -2.41 2.55 15.57
C THR A 85 -1.19 2.85 14.72
N ASP A 86 -1.08 2.17 13.59
CA ASP A 86 0.11 2.22 12.74
C ASP A 86 -0.31 2.32 11.26
N PHE A 87 0.42 3.10 10.47
CA PHE A 87 0.26 3.13 9.02
C PHE A 87 1.37 2.31 8.38
N GLN A 88 1.01 1.35 7.53
CA GLN A 88 1.93 0.41 6.91
C GLN A 88 1.86 0.50 5.39
N ILE A 89 3.02 0.39 4.75
CA ILE A 89 3.13 0.27 3.30
C ILE A 89 3.67 -1.13 2.98
N ASP A 90 2.83 -1.96 2.37
CA ASP A 90 3.28 -3.23 1.83
C ASP A 90 3.90 -2.98 0.45
N LEU A 91 5.15 -3.38 0.25
CA LEU A 91 5.81 -3.40 -1.05
C LEU A 91 6.18 -4.84 -1.42
N GLY A 92 5.47 -5.39 -2.41
CA GLY A 92 5.69 -6.76 -2.83
C GLY A 92 5.44 -6.99 -4.30
N ILE A 93 5.46 -8.26 -4.68
CA ILE A 93 5.05 -8.75 -5.98
C ILE A 93 3.90 -9.75 -5.84
N ASN A 94 3.16 -9.96 -6.92
CA ASN A 94 2.10 -10.96 -6.98
C ASN A 94 2.26 -11.89 -8.18
N THR A 95 1.80 -13.11 -8.00
CA THR A 95 1.65 -14.13 -9.04
C THR A 95 0.31 -14.83 -8.84
N TRP A 96 -0.10 -15.62 -9.83
CA TRP A 96 -1.19 -16.57 -9.65
C TRP A 96 -0.66 -18.00 -9.63
N ILE A 97 -1.43 -18.90 -9.02
CA ILE A 97 -1.14 -20.33 -8.84
C ILE A 97 -2.40 -21.08 -9.22
N GLY A 98 -2.29 -22.12 -10.05
CA GLY A 98 -3.43 -22.92 -10.48
C GLY A 98 -3.29 -23.36 -11.93
N SER A 99 -4.40 -23.30 -12.67
CA SER A 99 -4.55 -23.81 -14.04
C SER A 99 -3.47 -23.34 -15.03
N ASP A 100 -3.05 -24.26 -15.90
CA ASP A 100 -2.14 -24.04 -17.04
C ASP A 100 -2.76 -23.11 -18.12
N ASP A 101 -4.08 -22.90 -18.11
CA ASP A 101 -4.77 -22.00 -19.03
C ASP A 101 -4.52 -20.50 -18.70
N ALA A 102 -3.99 -20.21 -17.52
CA ALA A 102 -3.64 -18.86 -17.14
C ALA A 102 -2.30 -18.45 -17.76
N PRO A 103 -2.18 -17.23 -18.33
CA PRO A 103 -0.91 -16.77 -18.88
C PRO A 103 0.23 -16.82 -17.86
N GLU A 104 1.47 -16.96 -18.30
CA GLU A 104 2.59 -16.79 -17.36
C GLU A 104 2.73 -15.32 -16.93
N VAL A 105 3.08 -15.10 -15.67
CA VAL A 105 3.24 -13.76 -15.08
C VAL A 105 4.68 -13.52 -14.69
N ARG A 106 5.22 -12.39 -15.16
CA ARG A 106 6.55 -11.91 -14.80
C ARG A 106 6.60 -11.54 -13.34
N ALA A 107 7.63 -11.97 -12.63
CA ALA A 107 7.92 -11.43 -11.29
C ALA A 107 8.14 -9.91 -11.36
N TRP A 108 9.05 -9.44 -12.24
CA TRP A 108 9.35 -8.01 -12.35
C TRP A 108 8.28 -7.21 -13.11
N GLY A 109 7.64 -6.29 -12.40
CA GLY A 109 6.57 -5.42 -12.91
C GLY A 109 5.16 -5.86 -12.49
N SER A 110 5.05 -7.03 -11.85
CA SER A 110 3.85 -7.52 -11.18
C SER A 110 3.81 -7.06 -9.72
N TRP A 111 3.89 -5.75 -9.54
CA TRP A 111 3.99 -5.09 -8.23
C TRP A 111 2.69 -5.16 -7.45
N SER A 112 2.74 -5.56 -6.19
CA SER A 112 1.59 -5.64 -5.29
C SER A 112 1.68 -4.67 -4.12
N PRO A 113 1.64 -3.34 -4.34
CA PRO A 113 1.66 -2.41 -3.23
C PRO A 113 0.34 -2.45 -2.44
N ALA A 114 0.39 -2.17 -1.14
CA ALA A 114 -0.78 -1.88 -0.33
C ALA A 114 -0.51 -0.76 0.68
N LEU A 115 -1.57 -0.05 1.05
CA LEU A 115 -1.58 0.94 2.12
C LEU A 115 -2.54 0.46 3.19
N ASN A 116 -2.04 0.22 4.39
CA ASN A 116 -2.80 -0.38 5.48
C ASN A 116 -2.78 0.54 6.70
N PHE A 117 -3.93 0.64 7.36
CA PHE A 117 -4.06 1.22 8.69
C PHE A 117 -4.37 0.09 9.66
N ASP A 118 -3.51 -0.05 10.65
CA ASP A 118 -3.60 -1.09 11.64
C ASP A 118 -4.02 -0.52 12.98
N TYR A 119 -4.90 -1.26 13.66
CA TYR A 119 -5.17 -1.10 15.07
C TYR A 119 -4.68 -2.34 15.81
N THR A 120 -3.71 -2.17 16.69
CA THR A 120 -3.08 -3.28 17.42
C THR A 120 -3.52 -3.27 18.88
N TYR A 121 -4.19 -4.33 19.32
CA TYR A 121 -4.45 -4.62 20.73
C TYR A 121 -3.35 -5.55 21.28
N ARG A 122 -2.72 -5.19 22.39
CA ARG A 122 -1.66 -5.97 23.06
C ARG A 122 -2.24 -6.68 24.28
N ALA A 123 -2.55 -7.97 24.15
CA ALA A 123 -2.98 -8.78 25.29
C ALA A 123 -1.75 -9.40 25.95
N GLY A 124 -1.11 -8.63 26.84
CA GLY A 124 0.12 -9.02 27.53
C GLY A 124 1.39 -8.78 26.70
N ASN A 125 2.49 -9.39 27.14
CA ASN A 125 3.83 -9.05 26.62
C ASN A 125 4.14 -9.65 25.24
N ASN A 126 3.54 -10.79 24.93
CA ASN A 126 3.94 -11.62 23.79
C ASN A 126 2.85 -11.79 22.74
N PHE A 127 1.63 -11.32 22.99
CA PHE A 127 0.51 -11.47 22.07
C PHE A 127 -0.07 -10.12 21.67
N ARG A 128 -0.33 -9.98 20.37
CA ARG A 128 -0.95 -8.81 19.77
C ARG A 128 -2.03 -9.27 18.81
N LEU A 129 -3.17 -8.61 18.83
CA LEU A 129 -4.21 -8.76 17.82
C LEU A 129 -4.21 -7.51 16.95
N LYS A 130 -3.81 -7.66 15.69
CA LYS A 130 -3.82 -6.59 14.70
C LYS A 130 -5.12 -6.65 13.91
N SER A 131 -5.88 -5.56 13.89
CA SER A 131 -7.00 -5.33 13.00
C SER A 131 -6.57 -4.40 11.89
N MET A 132 -6.58 -4.87 10.65
CA MET A 132 -6.06 -4.18 9.48
C MET A 132 -7.21 -3.68 8.61
N VAL A 133 -7.16 -2.41 8.16
CA VAL A 133 -8.00 -1.88 7.09
C VAL A 133 -7.10 -1.25 6.05
N GLY A 134 -7.20 -1.64 4.78
CA GLY A 134 -6.26 -1.13 3.78
C GLY A 134 -6.67 -1.32 2.35
N VAL A 135 -5.98 -0.62 1.44
CA VAL A 135 -6.17 -0.74 0.00
C VAL A 135 -4.95 -1.37 -0.63
N SER A 136 -5.16 -2.39 -1.46
CA SER A 136 -4.09 -3.09 -2.16
C SER A 136 -4.31 -3.10 -3.66
N TRP A 137 -3.23 -3.15 -4.45
CA TRP A 137 -3.29 -3.25 -5.91
C TRP A 137 -2.55 -4.48 -6.40
N TYR A 138 -3.27 -5.43 -6.96
CA TYR A 138 -2.66 -6.48 -7.77
C TYR A 138 -2.38 -6.02 -9.19
N ASN A 139 -1.29 -6.53 -9.71
CA ASN A 139 -0.77 -6.18 -11.01
C ASN A 139 -0.15 -7.45 -11.59
N PHE A 140 -0.78 -8.06 -12.58
CA PHE A 140 -0.29 -9.27 -13.23
C PHE A 140 0.24 -8.88 -14.60
N LYS A 141 1.56 -8.74 -14.72
CA LYS A 141 2.22 -8.41 -15.98
C LYS A 141 2.60 -9.71 -16.69
N PHE A 142 2.09 -9.92 -17.89
CA PHE A 142 2.31 -11.17 -18.61
C PHE A 142 3.75 -11.30 -19.11
N GLU A 143 4.22 -12.54 -19.15
CA GLU A 143 5.52 -12.92 -19.73
C GLU A 143 5.51 -12.61 -21.22
N ASP A 144 4.49 -13.10 -21.92
CA ASP A 144 4.18 -12.72 -23.29
C ASP A 144 3.60 -11.29 -23.35
N ARG A 145 4.29 -10.44 -24.10
CA ARG A 145 3.93 -9.03 -24.27
C ARG A 145 2.90 -8.82 -25.37
N ASN A 146 2.73 -9.80 -26.26
CA ASN A 146 1.81 -9.75 -27.39
C ASN A 146 0.42 -10.31 -27.06
N LEU A 147 0.31 -11.07 -25.96
CA LEU A 147 -0.95 -11.58 -25.46
C LEU A 147 -1.83 -10.48 -24.86
N GLN A 148 -3.06 -10.35 -25.32
CA GLN A 148 -4.05 -9.41 -24.80
C GLN A 148 -5.05 -10.08 -23.86
N ALA A 149 -5.39 -9.38 -22.78
CA ALA A 149 -6.53 -9.73 -21.93
C ALA A 149 -7.75 -8.90 -22.34
N LEU A 150 -8.73 -9.55 -22.95
CA LEU A 150 -9.97 -8.94 -23.42
C LEU A 150 -11.17 -9.47 -22.65
N ARG A 151 -12.21 -8.65 -22.53
CA ARG A 151 -13.48 -9.09 -21.97
C ARG A 151 -14.32 -9.70 -23.10
N GLY A 152 -14.51 -11.01 -23.09
CA GLY A 152 -15.47 -11.70 -23.94
C GLY A 152 -16.89 -11.67 -23.38
N GLU A 153 -17.83 -12.25 -24.12
CA GLU A 153 -19.24 -12.37 -23.71
C GLU A 153 -19.42 -13.35 -22.55
N GLU A 154 -18.74 -14.50 -22.63
CA GLU A 154 -18.83 -15.54 -21.62
C GLU A 154 -17.71 -15.53 -20.60
N GLY A 155 -16.61 -14.82 -20.81
CA GLY A 155 -15.49 -14.81 -19.88
C GLY A 155 -14.34 -13.93 -20.36
N ILE A 156 -13.27 -13.87 -19.59
CA ILE A 156 -12.04 -13.25 -20.03
C ILE A 156 -11.41 -14.12 -21.13
N VAL A 157 -10.91 -13.46 -22.17
CA VAL A 157 -10.23 -14.11 -23.29
C VAL A 157 -8.80 -13.62 -23.33
N PHE A 158 -7.86 -14.56 -23.41
CA PHE A 158 -6.45 -14.28 -23.67
C PHE A 158 -6.16 -14.65 -25.11
N GLN A 159 -5.76 -13.67 -25.92
CA GLN A 159 -5.52 -13.88 -27.34
C GLN A 159 -4.32 -13.07 -27.83
N ASP A 160 -3.64 -13.60 -28.83
CA ASP A 160 -2.56 -12.87 -29.48
C ASP A 160 -3.04 -11.61 -30.17
N PHE A 161 -2.24 -10.55 -30.08
CA PHE A 161 -2.45 -9.37 -30.89
C PHE A 161 -2.00 -9.63 -32.32
N ALA A 162 -2.97 -9.75 -33.23
CA ALA A 162 -2.74 -10.14 -34.63
C ALA A 162 -1.76 -9.22 -35.38
N ALA A 163 -1.77 -7.91 -35.10
CA ALA A 163 -0.84 -6.97 -35.73
C ALA A 163 0.59 -7.04 -35.16
N GLY A 164 0.81 -7.80 -34.08
CA GLY A 164 2.12 -7.94 -33.44
C GLY A 164 2.61 -6.65 -32.75
N GLY A 165 3.87 -6.65 -32.33
CA GLY A 165 4.49 -5.46 -31.73
C GLY A 165 4.01 -5.13 -30.31
N GLY A 166 3.37 -6.08 -29.61
CA GLY A 166 3.06 -5.97 -28.19
C GLY A 166 4.30 -5.72 -27.34
N THR A 167 4.29 -4.63 -26.58
CA THR A 167 5.40 -4.22 -25.71
C THR A 167 5.11 -4.40 -24.22
N LYS A 168 3.82 -4.43 -23.84
CA LYS A 168 3.39 -4.65 -22.46
C LYS A 168 1.94 -5.09 -22.43
N SER A 169 1.69 -6.21 -21.77
CA SER A 169 0.36 -6.65 -21.39
C SER A 169 0.25 -6.87 -19.89
N LYS A 170 -0.88 -6.45 -19.31
CA LYS A 170 -1.07 -6.48 -17.86
C LYS A 170 -2.55 -6.42 -17.46
N ILE A 171 -2.92 -7.22 -16.48
CA ILE A 171 -4.16 -7.06 -15.71
C ILE A 171 -3.86 -6.39 -14.38
N SER A 172 -4.77 -5.56 -13.90
CA SER A 172 -4.69 -4.97 -12.56
C SER A 172 -6.03 -5.02 -11.86
N ALA A 173 -6.00 -5.17 -10.54
CA ALA A 173 -7.16 -5.14 -9.67
C ALA A 173 -6.82 -4.41 -8.39
N SER A 174 -7.77 -3.66 -7.83
CA SER A 174 -7.61 -2.97 -6.56
C SER A 174 -8.70 -3.40 -5.59
N TYR A 175 -8.34 -3.61 -4.33
CA TYR A 175 -9.23 -4.10 -3.28
C TYR A 175 -9.12 -3.25 -2.02
N LEU A 176 -10.26 -2.99 -1.38
CA LEU A 176 -10.35 -2.60 0.02
C LEU A 176 -10.38 -3.87 0.86
N ASN A 177 -9.56 -3.93 1.90
CA ASN A 177 -9.30 -5.12 2.69
C ASN A 177 -9.58 -4.87 4.16
N LEU A 178 -10.05 -5.91 4.83
CA LEU A 178 -10.17 -6.02 6.27
C LEU A 178 -9.44 -7.29 6.70
N GLY A 179 -8.58 -7.21 7.71
CA GLY A 179 -7.81 -8.33 8.21
C GLY A 179 -7.79 -8.39 9.73
N LEU A 180 -7.66 -9.61 10.26
CA LEU A 180 -7.43 -9.86 11.68
C LEU A 180 -6.21 -10.77 11.79
N ILE A 181 -5.11 -10.25 12.34
CA ILE A 181 -3.81 -10.93 12.38
C ILE A 181 -3.37 -11.09 13.85
N PRO A 182 -3.73 -12.22 14.49
CA PRO A 182 -3.09 -12.66 15.73
C PRO A 182 -1.57 -12.78 15.52
N THR A 183 -0.79 -12.11 16.36
CA THR A 183 0.65 -11.97 16.24
C THR A 183 1.32 -12.30 17.56
N PHE A 184 2.26 -13.25 17.52
CA PHE A 184 3.12 -13.59 18.65
C PHE A 184 4.47 -12.91 18.50
N THR A 185 5.00 -12.38 19.60
CA THR A 185 6.31 -11.75 19.64
C THR A 185 7.17 -12.34 20.73
N THR A 186 8.47 -12.49 20.49
CA THR A 186 9.42 -12.91 21.53
C THR A 186 9.49 -11.89 22.66
N GLY A 187 9.96 -12.29 23.85
CA GLY A 187 10.03 -11.39 25.02
C GLY A 187 10.91 -10.15 24.79
N ASN A 188 11.87 -10.22 23.86
CA ASN A 188 12.69 -9.08 23.42
C ASN A 188 12.10 -8.30 22.23
N GLY A 189 10.92 -8.66 21.74
CA GLY A 189 10.21 -8.02 20.61
C GLY A 189 10.85 -8.17 19.23
N LYS A 190 12.02 -8.83 19.13
CA LYS A 190 12.80 -8.90 17.89
C LYS A 190 12.20 -9.84 16.85
N ILE A 191 11.55 -10.91 17.27
CA ILE A 191 10.89 -11.85 16.37
C ILE A 191 9.40 -11.68 16.53
N ARG A 192 8.70 -11.55 15.41
CA ARG A 192 7.25 -11.38 15.33
C ARG A 192 6.72 -12.35 14.28
N ILE A 193 5.69 -13.10 14.63
CA ILE A 193 5.04 -14.07 13.73
C ILE A 193 3.53 -13.84 13.86
N GLY A 194 2.92 -13.36 12.79
CA GLY A 194 1.48 -13.14 12.70
C GLY A 194 0.86 -13.98 11.61
N ALA A 195 -0.29 -14.58 11.87
CA ALA A 195 -1.03 -15.31 10.85
C ALA A 195 -2.53 -15.15 11.10
N GLY A 196 -3.27 -14.75 10.07
CA GLY A 196 -4.71 -14.58 10.22
C GLY A 196 -5.46 -14.34 8.92
N PRO A 197 -6.80 -14.37 8.98
CA PRO A 197 -7.63 -14.19 7.80
C PRO A 197 -7.69 -12.73 7.36
N TYR A 198 -7.95 -12.54 6.07
CA TYR A 198 -8.45 -11.29 5.53
C TYR A 198 -9.60 -11.52 4.56
N ILE A 199 -10.39 -10.48 4.39
CA ILE A 199 -11.42 -10.36 3.36
C ILE A 199 -11.22 -9.07 2.60
N GLY A 200 -11.71 -9.00 1.37
CA GLY A 200 -11.63 -7.80 0.57
C GLY A 200 -12.73 -7.66 -0.47
N THR A 201 -13.06 -6.41 -0.78
CA THR A 201 -14.00 -6.04 -1.84
C THR A 201 -13.29 -5.24 -2.92
N ARG A 202 -13.62 -5.52 -4.18
CA ARG A 202 -12.96 -4.94 -5.34
C ARG A 202 -13.41 -3.50 -5.54
N LEU A 203 -12.45 -2.59 -5.54
CA LEU A 203 -12.64 -1.17 -5.85
C LEU A 203 -12.56 -0.89 -7.35
N GLY A 204 -11.80 -1.72 -8.08
CA GLY A 204 -11.50 -1.47 -9.47
C GLY A 204 -10.67 -2.57 -10.11
N GLY A 205 -10.53 -2.47 -11.42
CA GLY A 205 -9.67 -3.35 -12.20
C GLY A 205 -9.64 -2.92 -13.65
N ARG A 206 -8.54 -3.19 -14.34
CA ARG A 206 -8.38 -2.86 -15.75
C ARG A 206 -7.33 -3.72 -16.42
N GLY A 207 -7.57 -4.03 -17.68
CA GLY A 207 -6.56 -4.50 -18.62
C GLY A 207 -5.77 -3.33 -19.18
N LYS A 208 -4.48 -3.52 -19.39
CA LYS A 208 -3.62 -2.57 -20.08
C LYS A 208 -2.80 -3.32 -21.11
N PHE A 209 -2.96 -2.94 -22.37
CA PHE A 209 -2.17 -3.41 -23.48
C PHE A 209 -1.42 -2.24 -24.12
N VAL A 210 -0.21 -2.47 -24.58
CA VAL A 210 0.63 -1.44 -25.19
C VAL A 210 1.38 -2.06 -26.35
N TYR A 211 1.28 -1.46 -27.53
CA TYR A 211 1.94 -1.92 -28.74
C TYR A 211 2.53 -0.75 -29.53
N ASN A 212 3.40 -1.05 -30.47
CA ASN A 212 3.87 -0.08 -31.47
C ASN A 212 3.04 -0.26 -32.74
N ASN A 213 2.48 0.81 -33.29
CA ASN A 213 1.79 0.75 -34.58
C ASN A 213 2.78 0.67 -35.75
N GLU A 214 2.28 0.54 -36.97
CA GLU A 214 3.08 0.45 -38.20
C GLU A 214 4.03 1.66 -38.40
N GLU A 215 3.68 2.82 -37.85
CA GLU A 215 4.49 4.04 -37.88
C GLU A 215 5.52 4.12 -36.73
N GLY A 216 5.67 3.06 -35.93
CA GLY A 216 6.58 3.01 -34.77
C GLY A 216 6.12 3.83 -33.57
N ARG A 217 4.90 4.38 -33.57
CA ARG A 217 4.31 5.12 -32.45
C ARG A 217 3.72 4.17 -31.42
N LYS A 218 3.97 4.48 -30.15
CA LYS A 218 3.50 3.69 -29.00
C LYS A 218 2.04 3.99 -28.67
N VAL A 219 1.16 3.02 -28.86
CA VAL A 219 -0.25 3.09 -28.53
C VAL A 219 -0.52 2.36 -27.22
N LYS A 220 -1.38 2.92 -26.36
CA LYS A 220 -1.77 2.36 -25.06
C LYS A 220 -3.27 2.16 -25.05
N GLU A 221 -3.70 0.91 -24.92
CA GLU A 221 -5.10 0.54 -24.80
C GLU A 221 -5.41 0.13 -23.36
N PHE A 222 -6.57 0.56 -22.90
CA PHE A 222 -7.06 0.24 -21.56
C PHE A 222 -8.42 -0.41 -21.68
N GLN A 223 -8.52 -1.67 -21.27
CA GLN A 223 -9.80 -2.32 -21.10
C GLN A 223 -10.34 -1.94 -19.72
N ARG A 224 -11.19 -0.92 -19.66
CA ARG A 224 -11.80 -0.40 -18.41
C ARG A 224 -12.91 -1.30 -17.89
N THR A 225 -13.40 -2.21 -18.72
CA THR A 225 -14.47 -3.13 -18.32
C THR A 225 -13.93 -4.15 -17.31
N ASN A 226 -14.75 -4.47 -16.31
CA ASN A 226 -14.49 -5.50 -15.31
C ASN A 226 -13.99 -6.77 -16.03
N LEU A 227 -12.73 -7.19 -15.90
CA LEU A 227 -12.20 -8.35 -16.65
C LEU A 227 -12.62 -9.69 -16.04
N TYR A 228 -13.90 -9.80 -15.64
CA TYR A 228 -14.45 -10.91 -14.86
C TYR A 228 -13.65 -11.21 -13.59
N ILE A 229 -12.96 -10.22 -13.04
CA ILE A 229 -12.23 -10.32 -11.80
C ILE A 229 -13.25 -10.43 -10.66
N ASN A 230 -12.97 -11.28 -9.68
CA ASN A 230 -13.85 -11.52 -8.57
C ASN A 230 -14.04 -10.24 -7.74
N ASN A 231 -15.29 -9.90 -7.43
CA ASN A 231 -15.63 -8.69 -6.67
C ASN A 231 -15.32 -8.84 -5.19
N PHE A 232 -15.29 -10.07 -4.70
CA PHE A 232 -14.97 -10.41 -3.33
C PHE A 232 -13.75 -11.32 -3.31
N ARG A 233 -12.93 -11.18 -2.28
CA ARG A 233 -11.84 -12.11 -2.00
C ARG A 233 -11.74 -12.39 -0.53
N TYR A 234 -11.21 -13.55 -0.20
CA TYR A 234 -10.84 -13.92 1.16
C TYR A 234 -9.59 -14.80 1.13
N GLY A 235 -8.78 -14.68 2.16
CA GLY A 235 -7.48 -15.31 2.17
C GLY A 235 -6.84 -15.36 3.53
N ALA A 236 -5.60 -15.85 3.55
CA ALA A 236 -4.75 -15.87 4.73
C ALA A 236 -3.55 -14.96 4.52
N ARG A 237 -3.24 -14.15 5.53
CA ARG A 237 -2.04 -13.31 5.60
C ARG A 237 -1.10 -13.86 6.66
N LEU A 238 0.17 -14.00 6.28
CA LEU A 238 1.29 -14.32 7.16
C LEU A 238 2.20 -13.09 7.24
N GLU A 239 2.65 -12.75 8.44
CA GLU A 239 3.59 -11.68 8.74
C GLU A 239 4.78 -12.26 9.52
N LEU A 240 5.99 -12.00 9.04
CA LEU A 240 7.23 -12.48 9.65
C LEU A 240 8.17 -11.29 9.87
N GLY A 241 8.40 -10.96 11.14
CA GLY A 241 9.25 -9.86 11.56
C GLY A 241 10.54 -10.34 12.20
N VAL A 242 11.67 -9.81 11.74
CA VAL A 242 12.99 -9.98 12.36
C VAL A 242 13.67 -8.63 12.49
N ALA A 243 13.87 -8.19 13.73
CA ALA A 243 14.41 -6.88 14.08
C ALA A 243 13.63 -5.74 13.41
N ASN A 244 14.19 -5.13 12.37
CA ASN A 244 13.64 -3.96 11.67
C ASN A 244 13.06 -4.32 10.28
N VAL A 245 13.03 -5.61 9.93
CA VAL A 245 12.49 -6.09 8.66
C VAL A 245 11.26 -6.90 8.96
N ASP A 246 10.14 -6.51 8.35
CA ASP A 246 8.89 -7.24 8.38
C ASP A 246 8.56 -7.70 6.96
N LEU A 247 8.20 -8.97 6.82
CA LEU A 247 7.79 -9.60 5.57
C LEU A 247 6.32 -9.97 5.65
N PHE A 248 5.66 -9.97 4.51
CA PHE A 248 4.29 -10.48 4.40
C PHE A 248 4.16 -11.50 3.28
N VAL A 249 3.20 -12.40 3.43
CA VAL A 249 2.68 -13.27 2.39
C VAL A 249 1.16 -13.26 2.49
N ASN A 250 0.47 -13.02 1.37
CA ASN A 250 -0.98 -13.17 1.26
C ASN A 250 -1.30 -14.27 0.26
N TYR A 251 -2.23 -15.15 0.62
CA TYR A 251 -2.77 -16.16 -0.28
C TYR A 251 -4.30 -16.05 -0.34
N ASP A 252 -4.82 -15.70 -1.52
CA ASP A 252 -6.26 -15.68 -1.79
C ASP A 252 -6.75 -17.12 -1.89
N LEU A 253 -7.69 -17.52 -1.04
CA LEU A 253 -8.27 -18.86 -1.02
C LEU A 253 -9.30 -19.05 -2.14
N ASN A 254 -9.89 -17.97 -2.63
CA ASN A 254 -10.77 -17.99 -3.78
C ASN A 254 -10.04 -17.65 -5.09
N GLU A 255 -10.66 -18.02 -6.20
CA GLU A 255 -10.18 -17.71 -7.53
C GLU A 255 -10.21 -16.20 -7.83
N MET A 256 -9.19 -15.74 -8.56
CA MET A 256 -9.03 -14.37 -9.04
C MET A 256 -10.15 -13.95 -9.99
N PHE A 257 -10.62 -14.88 -10.81
CA PHE A 257 -11.71 -14.67 -11.75
C PHE A 257 -13.03 -15.20 -11.17
N GLN A 258 -14.15 -14.72 -11.72
CA GLN A 258 -15.46 -15.24 -11.39
C GLN A 258 -15.60 -16.67 -11.93
N ALA A 259 -16.37 -17.51 -11.22
CA ALA A 259 -16.58 -18.90 -11.58
C ALA A 259 -17.00 -19.07 -13.05
N ASN A 260 -16.29 -19.93 -13.78
CA ASN A 260 -16.49 -20.21 -15.22
C ASN A 260 -16.33 -18.98 -16.14
N ARG A 261 -15.70 -17.90 -15.68
CA ARG A 261 -15.47 -16.67 -16.47
C ARG A 261 -13.99 -16.39 -16.72
N GLY A 262 -13.11 -17.33 -16.41
CA GLY A 262 -11.67 -17.25 -16.63
C GLY A 262 -10.92 -18.46 -16.06
N PRO A 263 -9.58 -18.48 -16.14
CA PRO A 263 -8.77 -19.54 -15.59
C PRO A 263 -8.95 -19.70 -14.08
N GLN A 264 -8.96 -20.95 -13.61
CA GLN A 264 -9.07 -21.28 -12.18
C GLN A 264 -7.71 -21.09 -11.52
N VAL A 265 -7.46 -19.85 -11.08
CA VAL A 265 -6.21 -19.49 -10.41
C VAL A 265 -6.45 -18.67 -9.15
N ASN A 266 -5.68 -18.99 -8.13
CA ASN A 266 -5.59 -18.27 -6.86
C ASN A 266 -4.45 -17.26 -6.93
N THR A 267 -4.55 -16.19 -6.14
CA THR A 267 -3.49 -15.17 -6.10
C THR A 267 -2.58 -15.40 -4.91
N LEU A 268 -1.27 -15.27 -5.15
CA LEU A 268 -0.25 -15.18 -4.11
C LEU A 268 0.45 -13.82 -4.23
N SER A 269 0.61 -13.11 -3.11
CA SER A 269 1.51 -11.95 -3.04
C SER A 269 2.44 -12.03 -1.84
N PHE A 270 3.65 -11.50 -2.00
CA PHE A 270 4.64 -11.48 -0.92
C PHE A 270 5.59 -10.30 -1.10
N GLY A 271 6.19 -9.86 0.00
CA GLY A 271 7.07 -8.71 0.00
C GLY A 271 7.49 -8.26 1.40
N ILE A 272 7.83 -6.98 1.50
CA ILE A 272 8.24 -6.32 2.74
C ILE A 272 7.12 -5.39 3.22
N ILE A 273 7.01 -5.22 4.53
CA ILE A 273 6.19 -4.20 5.18
C ILE A 273 7.13 -3.06 5.62
N LEU A 274 6.75 -1.82 5.30
CA LEU A 274 7.45 -0.59 5.69
C LEU A 274 6.60 0.24 6.65
#